data_AF-A0A0M0JNZ2-F1
#
_entry.id   AF-A0A0M0JNZ2-F1
#
_cell.length_a   1.000
_cell.length_b   1.000
_cell.length_c   1.000
_cell.angle_alpha   90.00
_cell.angle_beta   90.00
_cell.angle_gamma   90.00
#
_symmetry.space_group_name_H-M   'P 1'
#
loop_
_entity.id
_entity.type
_entity.pdbx_description
1 polymer ?
#
loop_
_entity_poly.entity_id
_entity_poly.type
_entity_poly.pdbx_seq_one_letter_code
_entity_poly.pdbx_strand_id
1 'polypeptide(L)'
;MMATLTVHIVQANLQTQSSASLASTHKHRQLQATNATYPAIAGYLPRTDVVQHNRIDLDQRAMEAALNAFNWTSALSVYASGRHSQGSSGLRTLRSFSTRAQALMYSSCPGCPYRHYSMFYTYYGDFDYADKWVSAALAGTNMNFASGRFGPNDFSTLGNLARLEAVQKGTAYMNVWMYVIREFEDAIDDCHSCTGADCNEHSSTLNAGAVHAWDEGVAFYTGSLEGESVGGNRTGELVYRLAEMRCVNFGTCGPDGDSTVGTSKVNIELLALFEQGARKIERGECSAVRPIVTRIVSLMAVPLVQGALRYAYLVGMVPSSRTPRAAAEGSVFTAAVLPMVHYCSPGAAATISANMRNGLFDAGVYPNFLLVKAAFESTYACLGFTCDQVGALQNSSGSLLHADTAACITVTSSPPPPPPSNLWLKLSSDSTSIVIAVVVLIVLFFLASALFLMIRHRLERRKPQRASIEFTVFGGGVANNDEKAKGPGMPQMKVGPSKLDHIYGAV
;
A
#
# COMPACT_ATOMS: atom_id res chain seq x y z
N MET A 1 35.05 -34.33 -23.44
CA MET A 1 34.20 -35.50 -23.08
C MET A 1 33.90 -35.53 -21.58
N MET A 2 34.83 -35.83 -20.66
CA MET A 2 34.48 -35.93 -19.22
C MET A 2 33.76 -34.70 -18.65
N ALA A 3 34.30 -33.49 -18.83
CA ALA A 3 33.66 -32.27 -18.32
C ALA A 3 32.22 -32.05 -18.84
N THR A 4 31.94 -32.43 -20.09
CA THR A 4 30.61 -32.33 -20.70
C THR A 4 29.61 -33.29 -20.03
N LEU A 5 30.08 -34.49 -19.68
CA LEU A 5 29.28 -35.51 -18.99
C LEU A 5 28.92 -35.06 -17.55
N THR A 6 29.86 -34.46 -16.84
CA THR A 6 29.64 -33.94 -15.47
C THR A 6 28.55 -32.87 -15.44
N VAL A 7 28.54 -31.94 -16.41
CA VAL A 7 27.51 -30.89 -16.50
C VAL A 7 26.11 -31.50 -16.69
N HIS A 8 25.96 -32.46 -17.60
CA HIS A 8 24.66 -33.10 -17.85
C HIS A 8 24.14 -33.88 -16.62
N ILE A 9 25.02 -34.54 -15.85
CA ILE A 9 24.65 -35.24 -14.62
C ILE A 9 24.18 -34.25 -13.53
N VAL A 10 24.88 -33.14 -13.36
CA VAL A 10 24.47 -32.09 -12.40
C VAL A 10 23.13 -31.47 -12.80
N GLN A 11 22.93 -31.18 -14.09
CA GLN A 11 21.71 -30.55 -14.60
C GLN A 11 20.49 -31.48 -14.51
N ALA A 12 20.65 -32.79 -14.75
CA ALA A 12 19.61 -33.80 -14.53
C ALA A 12 19.27 -33.97 -13.04
N ASN A 13 20.26 -33.92 -12.14
CA ASN A 13 20.02 -33.99 -10.70
C ASN A 13 19.28 -32.74 -10.17
N LEU A 14 19.55 -31.56 -10.71
CA LEU A 14 18.81 -30.33 -10.37
C LEU A 14 17.35 -30.40 -10.85
N GLN A 15 17.10 -30.91 -12.06
CA GLN A 15 15.75 -31.08 -12.58
C GLN A 15 14.94 -32.10 -11.78
N THR A 16 15.53 -33.25 -11.39
CA THR A 16 14.84 -34.26 -10.58
C THR A 16 14.57 -33.79 -9.15
N GLN A 17 15.49 -33.02 -8.53
CA GLN A 17 15.25 -32.39 -7.23
C GLN A 17 14.14 -31.32 -7.29
N SER A 18 14.12 -30.49 -8.34
CA SER A 18 13.06 -29.50 -8.58
C SER A 18 11.69 -30.17 -8.73
N SER A 19 11.57 -31.18 -9.59
CA SER A 19 10.31 -31.88 -9.80
C SER A 19 9.84 -32.68 -8.56
N ALA A 20 10.78 -33.23 -7.77
CA ALA A 20 10.44 -33.87 -6.50
C ALA A 20 9.95 -32.86 -5.45
N SER A 21 10.54 -31.67 -5.39
CA SER A 21 10.10 -30.57 -4.52
C SER A 21 8.69 -30.08 -4.89
N LEU A 22 8.43 -29.87 -6.18
CA LEU A 22 7.10 -29.52 -6.72
C LEU A 22 6.07 -30.61 -6.41
N ALA A 23 6.39 -31.89 -6.62
CA ALA A 23 5.50 -33.01 -6.30
C ALA A 23 5.19 -33.10 -4.79
N SER A 24 6.20 -32.89 -3.93
CA SER A 24 6.02 -32.85 -2.47
C SER A 24 5.10 -31.69 -2.05
N THR A 25 5.32 -30.51 -2.63
CA THR A 25 4.50 -29.30 -2.39
C THR A 25 3.06 -29.51 -2.81
N HIS A 26 2.81 -30.09 -3.99
CA HIS A 26 1.46 -30.46 -4.44
C HIS A 26 0.79 -31.47 -3.51
N LYS A 27 1.53 -32.49 -3.05
CA LYS A 27 0.99 -33.53 -2.17
C LYS A 27 0.63 -32.99 -0.78
N HIS A 28 1.41 -32.05 -0.24
CA HIS A 28 1.03 -31.32 0.97
C HIS A 28 -0.19 -30.41 0.77
N ARG A 29 -0.26 -29.67 -0.35
CA ARG A 29 -1.44 -28.83 -0.67
C ARG A 29 -2.73 -29.65 -0.78
N GLN A 30 -2.67 -30.84 -1.40
CA GLN A 30 -3.80 -31.77 -1.47
C GLN A 30 -4.22 -32.31 -0.09
N LEU A 31 -3.27 -32.64 0.79
CA LEU A 31 -3.57 -33.10 2.15
C LEU A 31 -4.11 -31.97 3.06
N GLN A 32 -3.75 -30.72 2.80
CA GLN A 32 -4.35 -29.57 3.48
C GLN A 32 -5.78 -29.31 3.00
N ALA A 33 -6.05 -29.42 1.70
CA ALA A 33 -7.38 -29.25 1.14
C ALA A 33 -8.42 -30.24 1.73
N THR A 34 -8.02 -31.47 2.05
CA THR A 34 -8.91 -32.46 2.71
C THR A 34 -9.29 -32.14 4.15
N ASN A 35 -8.66 -31.14 4.78
CA ASN A 35 -8.95 -30.66 6.14
C ASN A 35 -9.32 -29.16 6.17
N ALA A 36 -9.58 -28.52 5.04
CA ALA A 36 -9.89 -27.09 4.98
C ALA A 36 -11.33 -26.82 5.45
N THR A 37 -11.48 -25.95 6.46
CA THR A 37 -12.79 -25.54 7.01
C THR A 37 -13.60 -24.68 6.03
N TYR A 38 -12.92 -24.00 5.09
CA TYR A 38 -13.50 -23.01 4.18
C TYR A 38 -13.05 -23.26 2.73
N PRO A 39 -13.86 -22.92 1.71
CA PRO A 39 -13.51 -23.12 0.30
C PRO A 39 -12.24 -22.37 -0.11
N ALA A 40 -11.47 -22.95 -1.03
CA ALA A 40 -10.24 -22.31 -1.50
C ALA A 40 -10.52 -21.10 -2.43
N ILE A 41 -9.56 -20.18 -2.52
CA ILE A 41 -9.65 -18.96 -3.32
C ILE A 41 -8.48 -18.93 -4.30
N ALA A 42 -8.68 -19.39 -5.54
CA ALA A 42 -7.65 -19.64 -6.54
C ALA A 42 -6.40 -20.40 -5.99
N GLY A 43 -6.63 -21.36 -5.08
CA GLY A 43 -5.60 -22.13 -4.40
C GLY A 43 -4.93 -21.48 -3.18
N TYR A 44 -5.39 -20.30 -2.73
CA TYR A 44 -5.24 -19.85 -1.34
C TYR A 44 -6.22 -20.62 -0.45
N LEU A 45 -5.83 -20.88 0.81
CA LEU A 45 -6.68 -21.53 1.81
C LEU A 45 -7.01 -20.49 2.90
N PRO A 46 -8.23 -19.91 2.91
CA PRO A 46 -8.62 -18.97 3.95
C PRO A 46 -8.81 -19.67 5.29
N ARG A 47 -8.62 -18.91 6.37
CA ARG A 47 -8.72 -19.34 7.77
C ARG A 47 -10.04 -18.95 8.42
N THR A 48 -10.84 -18.15 7.71
CA THR A 48 -12.13 -17.60 8.13
C THR A 48 -13.16 -17.64 6.99
N ASP A 49 -14.46 -17.49 7.29
CA ASP A 49 -15.50 -17.47 6.25
C ASP A 49 -15.57 -16.13 5.52
N VAL A 50 -14.80 -16.02 4.43
CA VAL A 50 -14.84 -14.88 3.51
C VAL A 50 -15.66 -15.12 2.24
N VAL A 51 -16.56 -16.13 2.25
CA VAL A 51 -17.36 -16.49 1.05
C VAL A 51 -18.24 -15.32 0.57
N GLN A 52 -18.78 -14.49 1.47
CA GLN A 52 -19.57 -13.32 1.07
C GLN A 52 -18.72 -12.14 0.58
N HIS A 53 -17.49 -12.00 1.08
CA HIS A 53 -16.52 -11.01 0.59
C HIS A 53 -16.10 -11.34 -0.85
N ASN A 54 -15.75 -12.62 -1.08
CA ASN A 54 -15.33 -13.14 -2.38
C ASN A 54 -16.39 -12.94 -3.49
N ARG A 55 -17.68 -12.84 -3.13
CA ARG A 55 -18.82 -12.65 -4.05
C ARG A 55 -19.00 -11.22 -4.59
N ILE A 56 -18.15 -10.25 -4.24
CA ILE A 56 -18.25 -8.90 -4.81
C ILE A 56 -18.01 -8.89 -6.34
N ASP A 57 -17.30 -9.89 -6.87
CA ASP A 57 -17.08 -10.07 -8.30
C ASP A 57 -18.37 -10.44 -9.07
N LEU A 58 -19.35 -11.03 -8.40
CA LEU A 58 -20.69 -11.25 -8.96
C LEU A 58 -21.40 -9.91 -9.20
N ASP A 59 -21.16 -8.90 -8.36
CA ASP A 59 -21.67 -7.55 -8.54
C ASP A 59 -20.91 -6.82 -9.67
N GLN A 60 -19.58 -7.00 -9.76
CA GLN A 60 -18.80 -6.51 -10.90
C GLN A 60 -19.36 -7.10 -12.21
N ARG A 61 -19.54 -8.42 -12.30
CA ARG A 61 -20.10 -9.09 -13.47
C ARG A 61 -21.54 -8.64 -13.80
N ALA A 62 -22.38 -8.45 -12.80
CA ALA A 62 -23.75 -7.98 -12.98
C ALA A 62 -23.80 -6.52 -13.50
N MET A 63 -22.87 -5.67 -13.04
CA MET A 63 -22.67 -4.32 -13.56
C MET A 63 -22.16 -4.38 -15.01
N GLU A 64 -21.17 -5.21 -15.32
CA GLU A 64 -20.62 -5.38 -16.67
C GLU A 64 -21.65 -5.91 -17.67
N ALA A 65 -22.50 -6.86 -17.27
CA ALA A 65 -23.60 -7.33 -18.11
C ALA A 65 -24.59 -6.20 -18.46
N ALA A 66 -24.87 -5.30 -17.51
CA ALA A 66 -25.68 -4.11 -17.76
C ALA A 66 -24.96 -3.07 -18.64
N LEU A 67 -23.65 -2.87 -18.45
CA LEU A 67 -22.84 -1.95 -19.26
C LEU A 67 -22.72 -2.39 -20.73
N ASN A 68 -22.52 -3.68 -20.98
CA ASN A 68 -22.50 -4.24 -22.33
C ASN A 68 -23.85 -4.13 -23.06
N ALA A 69 -24.95 -4.02 -22.32
CA ALA A 69 -26.28 -3.69 -22.84
C ALA A 69 -26.57 -2.16 -22.87
N PHE A 70 -25.59 -1.32 -22.54
CA PHE A 70 -25.71 0.14 -22.32
C PHE A 70 -26.83 0.57 -21.36
N ASN A 71 -27.21 -0.32 -20.44
CA ASN A 71 -28.24 -0.10 -19.44
C ASN A 71 -27.65 0.59 -18.20
N TRP A 72 -27.28 1.87 -18.37
CA TRP A 72 -26.62 2.70 -17.35
C TRP A 72 -27.37 2.72 -16.01
N THR A 73 -28.70 2.76 -16.04
CA THR A 73 -29.54 2.71 -14.83
C THR A 73 -29.36 1.41 -14.05
N SER A 74 -29.28 0.26 -14.73
CA SER A 74 -29.07 -1.03 -14.07
C SER A 74 -27.61 -1.18 -13.59
N ALA A 75 -26.64 -0.69 -14.36
CA ALA A 75 -25.24 -0.67 -13.94
C ALA A 75 -25.05 0.19 -12.67
N LEU A 76 -25.67 1.38 -12.63
CA LEU A 76 -25.69 2.26 -11.46
C LEU A 76 -26.39 1.61 -10.25
N SER A 77 -27.50 0.90 -10.47
CA SER A 77 -28.18 0.15 -9.41
C SER A 77 -27.27 -0.93 -8.79
N VAL A 78 -26.56 -1.72 -9.59
CA VAL A 78 -25.60 -2.71 -9.08
C VAL A 78 -24.44 -2.04 -8.35
N TYR A 79 -23.84 -1.02 -8.95
CA TYR A 79 -22.70 -0.30 -8.39
C TYR A 79 -23.02 0.36 -7.03
N ALA A 80 -24.17 1.03 -6.93
CA ALA A 80 -24.56 1.82 -5.76
C ALA A 80 -25.28 1.02 -4.66
N SER A 81 -25.92 -0.12 -4.98
CA SER A 81 -26.73 -0.89 -4.04
C SER A 81 -26.27 -2.35 -3.83
N GLY A 82 -25.35 -2.86 -4.65
CA GLY A 82 -24.92 -4.26 -4.62
C GLY A 82 -26.01 -5.25 -5.07
N ARG A 83 -25.67 -6.54 -5.15
CA ARG A 83 -26.63 -7.65 -5.35
C ARG A 83 -26.25 -8.96 -4.65
N HIS A 84 -24.96 -9.23 -4.49
CA HIS A 84 -24.48 -10.59 -4.17
C HIS A 84 -23.51 -10.67 -2.98
N SER A 85 -22.81 -9.59 -2.61
CA SER A 85 -21.89 -9.59 -1.46
C SER A 85 -22.61 -9.16 -0.17
N GLN A 86 -23.02 -10.12 0.67
CA GLN A 86 -23.72 -9.82 1.92
C GLN A 86 -22.75 -9.40 3.05
N GLY A 87 -22.88 -8.17 3.54
CA GLY A 87 -22.22 -7.67 4.77
C GLY A 87 -23.15 -7.69 5.99
N SER A 88 -22.63 -7.24 7.13
CA SER A 88 -23.35 -7.24 8.42
C SER A 88 -24.66 -6.44 8.40
N SER A 89 -24.58 -5.22 7.87
CA SER A 89 -25.66 -4.22 7.86
C SER A 89 -26.44 -4.15 6.55
N GLY A 90 -26.17 -5.06 5.60
CA GLY A 90 -26.77 -5.08 4.26
C GLY A 90 -25.78 -5.56 3.20
N LEU A 91 -26.13 -5.39 1.92
CA LEU A 91 -25.20 -5.68 0.82
C LEU A 91 -24.01 -4.71 0.85
N ARG A 92 -22.78 -5.23 0.73
CA ARG A 92 -21.61 -4.41 0.36
C ARG A 92 -21.82 -3.88 -1.04
N THR A 93 -21.32 -2.68 -1.31
CA THR A 93 -21.46 -2.05 -2.64
C THR A 93 -20.11 -1.60 -3.15
N LEU A 94 -19.87 -1.79 -4.44
CA LEU A 94 -18.66 -1.37 -5.13
C LEU A 94 -18.42 0.15 -5.02
N ARG A 95 -19.50 0.92 -4.86
CA ARG A 95 -19.47 2.35 -4.52
C ARG A 95 -18.92 2.63 -3.12
N SER A 96 -19.37 1.88 -2.11
CA SER A 96 -19.01 2.10 -0.69
C SER A 96 -17.50 2.01 -0.44
N PHE A 97 -16.79 1.21 -1.24
CA PHE A 97 -15.33 1.05 -1.19
C PHE A 97 -14.57 2.37 -1.42
N SER A 98 -15.14 3.32 -2.16
CA SER A 98 -14.55 4.65 -2.35
C SER A 98 -15.23 5.74 -1.51
N THR A 99 -16.55 5.72 -1.36
CA THR A 99 -17.24 6.79 -0.58
C THR A 99 -16.98 6.74 0.92
N ARG A 100 -16.60 5.58 1.48
CA ARG A 100 -16.19 5.44 2.89
C ARG A 100 -14.69 5.65 3.12
N ALA A 101 -13.91 5.87 2.06
CA ALA A 101 -12.45 5.72 2.11
C ALA A 101 -11.74 6.74 3.02
N GLN A 102 -12.26 7.96 3.19
CA GLN A 102 -11.72 8.93 4.15
C GLN A 102 -11.71 8.36 5.57
N ALA A 103 -12.83 7.83 6.03
CA ALA A 103 -12.97 7.28 7.38
C ALA A 103 -12.11 6.02 7.56
N LEU A 104 -12.16 5.11 6.58
CA LEU A 104 -11.51 3.79 6.66
C LEU A 104 -10.00 3.80 6.38
N MET A 105 -9.44 4.85 5.77
CA MET A 105 -8.04 4.87 5.32
C MET A 105 -7.28 6.19 5.57
N TYR A 106 -7.93 7.24 6.11
CA TYR A 106 -7.29 8.54 6.31
C TYR A 106 -7.49 9.20 7.68
N SER A 107 -8.70 9.16 8.24
CA SER A 107 -9.04 9.98 9.42
C SER A 107 -9.34 9.22 10.71
N SER A 108 -9.62 7.91 10.65
CA SER A 108 -10.35 7.23 11.75
C SER A 108 -9.97 5.76 11.98
N CYS A 109 -8.78 5.34 11.54
CA CYS A 109 -8.20 4.02 11.77
C CYS A 109 -6.88 4.10 12.58
N PRO A 110 -6.45 3.05 13.31
CA PRO A 110 -5.23 3.09 14.14
C PRO A 110 -3.94 3.47 13.39
N GLY A 111 -3.76 2.99 12.17
CA GLY A 111 -2.63 3.24 11.27
C GLY A 111 -2.85 4.39 10.28
N CYS A 112 -3.91 5.19 10.46
CA CYS A 112 -4.26 6.27 9.55
C CYS A 112 -3.24 7.43 9.58
N PRO A 113 -2.99 8.09 8.44
CA PRO A 113 -3.52 7.78 7.11
C PRO A 113 -2.68 6.68 6.43
N TYR A 114 -3.36 5.67 5.85
CA TYR A 114 -2.68 4.54 5.21
C TYR A 114 -1.78 5.01 4.05
N ARG A 115 -0.57 4.43 3.96
CA ARG A 115 0.52 4.92 3.09
C ARG A 115 0.09 5.07 1.63
N HIS A 116 -0.55 4.05 1.07
CA HIS A 116 -0.89 4.03 -0.35
C HIS A 116 -2.10 4.93 -0.64
N TYR A 117 -3.14 4.89 0.19
CA TYR A 117 -4.29 5.79 0.07
C TYR A 117 -3.89 7.27 0.14
N SER A 118 -2.92 7.62 0.99
CA SER A 118 -2.34 8.95 1.07
C SER A 118 -1.73 9.45 -0.25
N MET A 119 -1.16 8.56 -1.07
CA MET A 119 -0.64 8.91 -2.41
C MET A 119 -1.78 9.28 -3.36
N PHE A 120 -2.89 8.53 -3.33
CA PHE A 120 -4.06 8.76 -4.17
C PHE A 120 -4.79 10.05 -3.78
N TYR A 121 -4.98 10.30 -2.48
CA TYR A 121 -5.51 11.59 -2.01
C TYR A 121 -4.58 12.77 -2.37
N THR A 122 -3.26 12.63 -2.19
CA THR A 122 -2.29 13.68 -2.57
C THR A 122 -2.25 13.94 -4.08
N TYR A 123 -2.51 12.92 -4.90
CA TYR A 123 -2.59 13.06 -6.35
C TYR A 123 -3.91 13.69 -6.82
N TYR A 124 -5.06 13.20 -6.35
CA TYR A 124 -6.37 13.62 -6.86
C TYR A 124 -6.97 14.81 -6.11
N GLY A 125 -6.71 14.95 -4.81
CA GLY A 125 -7.34 15.94 -3.91
C GLY A 125 -8.75 15.58 -3.45
N ASP A 126 -9.28 14.44 -3.89
CA ASP A 126 -10.59 13.90 -3.51
C ASP A 126 -10.40 12.59 -2.74
N PHE A 127 -11.17 12.38 -1.67
CA PHE A 127 -11.14 11.12 -0.91
C PHE A 127 -11.90 10.01 -1.63
N ASP A 128 -13.05 10.34 -2.20
CA ASP A 128 -13.94 9.49 -3.00
C ASP A 128 -13.53 9.46 -4.48
N TYR A 129 -12.24 9.64 -4.80
CA TYR A 129 -11.73 9.82 -6.17
C TYR A 129 -12.23 8.77 -7.16
N ALA A 130 -12.37 7.51 -6.74
CA ALA A 130 -12.82 6.42 -7.59
C ALA A 130 -14.35 6.45 -7.80
N ASP A 131 -15.14 6.76 -6.77
CA ASP A 131 -16.58 7.01 -6.97
C ASP A 131 -16.84 8.25 -7.83
N LYS A 132 -16.08 9.33 -7.62
CA LYS A 132 -16.19 10.57 -8.39
C LYS A 132 -15.98 10.33 -9.89
N TRP A 133 -15.06 9.43 -10.25
CA TRP A 133 -14.83 8.97 -11.62
C TRP A 133 -15.96 8.04 -12.11
N VAL A 134 -16.25 6.96 -11.37
CA VAL A 134 -17.20 5.91 -11.79
C VAL A 134 -18.64 6.43 -11.86
N SER A 135 -19.11 7.18 -10.86
CA SER A 135 -20.44 7.78 -10.87
C SER A 135 -20.61 8.80 -11.99
N ALA A 136 -19.58 9.59 -12.33
CA ALA A 136 -19.63 10.52 -13.46
C ALA A 136 -19.67 9.80 -14.81
N ALA A 137 -18.93 8.69 -14.97
CA ALA A 137 -18.99 7.86 -16.17
C ALA A 137 -20.34 7.13 -16.31
N LEU A 138 -20.90 6.62 -15.21
CA LEU A 138 -22.26 6.05 -15.15
C LEU A 138 -23.33 7.09 -15.51
N ALA A 139 -23.24 8.32 -14.98
CA ALA A 139 -24.17 9.41 -15.29
C ALA A 139 -23.99 9.99 -16.70
N GLY A 140 -22.78 9.89 -17.29
CA GLY A 140 -22.44 10.54 -18.55
C GLY A 140 -22.21 12.04 -18.39
N THR A 141 -21.60 12.45 -17.28
CA THR A 141 -21.39 13.85 -16.90
C THR A 141 -19.91 14.20 -16.81
N ASN A 142 -19.57 15.47 -17.01
CA ASN A 142 -18.22 15.96 -16.78
C ASN A 142 -17.83 15.94 -15.29
N MET A 143 -16.57 15.63 -15.01
CA MET A 143 -15.98 15.70 -13.67
C MET A 143 -14.55 16.25 -13.74
N ASN A 144 -14.12 16.95 -12.69
CA ASN A 144 -12.73 17.31 -12.47
C ASN A 144 -12.31 16.89 -11.06
N PHE A 145 -11.10 16.34 -10.94
CA PHE A 145 -10.48 16.10 -9.64
C PHE A 145 -10.11 17.42 -8.97
N ALA A 146 -10.19 17.51 -7.64
CA ALA A 146 -9.97 18.76 -6.90
C ALA A 146 -8.56 19.35 -7.11
N SER A 147 -7.58 18.50 -7.36
CA SER A 147 -6.20 18.87 -7.75
C SER A 147 -6.04 19.41 -9.18
N GLY A 148 -7.06 19.31 -10.03
CA GLY A 148 -6.98 19.57 -11.47
C GLY A 148 -6.15 18.55 -12.27
N ARG A 149 -5.60 17.50 -11.63
CA ARG A 149 -4.77 16.49 -12.31
C ARG A 149 -5.61 15.47 -13.08
N PHE A 150 -4.99 14.86 -14.09
CA PHE A 150 -5.54 13.77 -14.91
C PHE A 150 -6.97 14.02 -15.48
N GLY A 151 -7.23 15.23 -15.98
CA GLY A 151 -8.41 15.59 -16.76
C GLY A 151 -8.04 16.21 -18.13
N PRO A 152 -9.00 16.48 -19.03
CA PRO A 152 -10.44 16.51 -18.79
C PRO A 152 -11.07 15.12 -18.68
N ASN A 153 -12.12 14.97 -17.87
CA ASN A 153 -12.92 13.74 -17.76
C ASN A 153 -14.39 14.03 -18.08
N ASP A 154 -14.61 14.55 -19.29
CA ASP A 154 -15.94 14.87 -19.78
C ASP A 154 -16.64 13.64 -20.36
N PHE A 155 -17.19 12.79 -19.49
CA PHE A 155 -17.91 11.59 -19.90
C PHE A 155 -19.17 11.87 -20.75
N SER A 156 -19.61 13.12 -20.88
CA SER A 156 -20.70 13.48 -21.80
C SER A 156 -20.27 13.46 -23.28
N THR A 157 -18.99 13.72 -23.57
CA THR A 157 -18.46 13.81 -24.95
C THR A 157 -17.68 12.58 -25.42
N LEU A 158 -17.06 11.80 -24.51
CA LEU A 158 -16.26 10.61 -24.86
C LEU A 158 -17.08 9.43 -25.44
N GLY A 159 -18.41 9.44 -25.30
CA GLY A 159 -19.31 8.43 -25.85
C GLY A 159 -19.37 7.09 -25.08
N ASN A 160 -20.36 6.26 -25.42
CA ASN A 160 -20.76 5.10 -24.63
C ASN A 160 -19.68 4.02 -24.46
N LEU A 161 -18.82 3.79 -25.46
CA LEU A 161 -17.74 2.80 -25.34
C LEU A 161 -16.61 3.26 -24.41
N ALA A 162 -16.31 4.57 -24.38
CA ALA A 162 -15.33 5.10 -23.44
C ALA A 162 -15.86 5.09 -22.01
N ARG A 163 -17.13 5.47 -21.84
CA ARG A 163 -17.86 5.37 -20.55
C ARG A 163 -17.90 3.94 -20.02
N LEU A 164 -18.13 2.94 -20.89
CA LEU A 164 -18.16 1.53 -20.51
C LEU A 164 -16.84 1.11 -19.85
N GLU A 165 -15.71 1.39 -20.50
CA GLU A 165 -14.37 1.08 -19.98
C GLU A 165 -14.06 1.85 -18.69
N ALA A 166 -14.42 3.14 -18.64
CA ALA A 166 -14.21 3.99 -17.47
C ALA A 166 -14.97 3.52 -16.23
N VAL A 167 -16.20 3.02 -16.37
CA VAL A 167 -16.96 2.39 -15.28
C VAL A 167 -16.39 1.00 -14.96
N GLN A 168 -16.33 0.10 -15.95
CA GLN A 168 -15.94 -1.29 -15.77
C GLN A 168 -14.61 -1.41 -15.00
N LYS A 169 -13.58 -0.71 -15.49
CA LYS A 169 -12.22 -0.81 -14.96
C LYS A 169 -11.94 0.21 -13.86
N GLY A 170 -12.69 1.31 -13.78
CA GLY A 170 -12.66 2.19 -12.62
C GLY A 170 -13.09 1.44 -11.37
N THR A 171 -14.20 0.71 -11.45
CA THR A 171 -14.67 -0.11 -10.34
C THR A 171 -13.70 -1.23 -9.98
N ALA A 172 -13.25 -2.04 -10.95
CA ALA A 172 -12.34 -3.16 -10.66
C ALA A 172 -10.92 -2.72 -10.21
N TYR A 173 -10.38 -1.63 -10.77
CA TYR A 173 -8.96 -1.27 -10.62
C TYR A 173 -8.72 0.07 -9.89
N MET A 174 -9.75 0.84 -9.55
CA MET A 174 -9.65 2.01 -8.66
C MET A 174 -10.43 1.80 -7.36
N ASN A 175 -11.69 1.33 -7.40
CA ASN A 175 -12.47 1.03 -6.18
C ASN A 175 -11.95 -0.25 -5.49
N VAL A 176 -12.08 -1.41 -6.13
CA VAL A 176 -11.74 -2.71 -5.52
C VAL A 176 -10.25 -2.82 -5.22
N TRP A 177 -9.38 -2.40 -6.15
CA TRP A 177 -7.92 -2.44 -5.97
C TRP A 177 -7.45 -1.68 -4.72
N MET A 178 -8.01 -0.49 -4.43
CA MET A 178 -7.69 0.26 -3.22
C MET A 178 -8.31 -0.38 -1.98
N TYR A 179 -9.51 -0.97 -2.10
CA TYR A 179 -10.17 -1.66 -0.98
C TYR A 179 -9.45 -2.94 -0.55
N VAL A 180 -8.83 -3.67 -1.48
CA VAL A 180 -7.90 -4.78 -1.17
C VAL A 180 -6.74 -4.30 -0.29
N ILE A 181 -6.22 -3.09 -0.54
CA ILE A 181 -5.17 -2.49 0.30
C ILE A 181 -5.73 -2.10 1.67
N ARG A 182 -6.95 -1.55 1.73
CA ARG A 182 -7.65 -1.28 3.00
C ARG A 182 -7.65 -2.51 3.89
N GLU A 183 -8.07 -3.66 3.38
CA GLU A 183 -8.16 -4.89 4.18
C GLU A 183 -6.80 -5.41 4.66
N PHE A 184 -5.75 -5.32 3.83
CA PHE A 184 -4.39 -5.70 4.26
C PHE A 184 -3.75 -4.69 5.24
N GLU A 185 -4.20 -3.44 5.27
CA GLU A 185 -3.82 -2.45 6.26
C GLU A 185 -4.60 -2.66 7.58
N ASP A 186 -5.92 -2.89 7.50
CA ASP A 186 -6.81 -3.23 8.62
C ASP A 186 -6.31 -4.49 9.37
N ALA A 187 -5.88 -5.51 8.63
CA ALA A 187 -5.29 -6.72 9.17
C ALA A 187 -3.99 -6.48 9.97
N ILE A 188 -3.27 -5.39 9.73
CA ILE A 188 -2.11 -4.99 10.54
C ILE A 188 -2.57 -4.23 11.77
N ASP A 189 -3.55 -3.34 11.63
CA ASP A 189 -4.12 -2.55 12.72
C ASP A 189 -4.80 -3.45 13.76
N ASP A 190 -5.71 -4.35 13.35
CA ASP A 190 -6.37 -5.34 14.22
C ASP A 190 -5.34 -6.21 14.97
N CYS A 191 -4.25 -6.61 14.30
CA CYS A 191 -3.17 -7.43 14.89
C CYS A 191 -2.43 -6.65 16.00
N HIS A 192 -2.32 -5.33 15.87
CA HIS A 192 -1.67 -4.46 16.85
C HIS A 192 -2.62 -3.95 17.95
N SER A 193 -3.92 -3.76 17.67
CA SER A 193 -4.86 -3.10 18.59
C SER A 193 -5.87 -4.03 19.28
N CYS A 194 -6.15 -5.23 18.76
CA CYS A 194 -7.13 -6.10 19.40
C CYS A 194 -6.62 -6.71 20.71
N THR A 195 -7.16 -6.21 21.83
CA THR A 195 -6.93 -6.75 23.19
C THR A 195 -8.19 -7.32 23.84
N GLY A 196 -9.27 -7.49 23.06
CA GLY A 196 -10.58 -8.01 23.49
C GLY A 196 -11.00 -9.28 22.76
N ALA A 197 -12.26 -9.70 22.94
CA ALA A 197 -12.86 -10.78 22.16
C ALA A 197 -13.30 -10.31 20.77
N ASP A 198 -13.97 -9.14 20.72
CA ASP A 198 -14.60 -8.58 19.53
C ASP A 198 -13.60 -7.71 18.75
N CYS A 199 -12.65 -8.35 18.05
CA CYS A 199 -11.65 -7.62 17.24
C CYS A 199 -12.28 -6.82 16.09
N ASN A 200 -13.43 -7.27 15.58
CA ASN A 200 -14.33 -6.57 14.66
C ASN A 200 -15.72 -7.22 14.76
N GLU A 201 -16.69 -6.82 13.92
CA GLU A 201 -18.07 -7.33 13.97
C GLU A 201 -18.20 -8.85 13.69
N HIS A 202 -17.10 -9.53 13.32
CA HIS A 202 -17.07 -10.93 12.89
C HIS A 202 -16.05 -11.81 13.65
N SER A 203 -15.39 -11.29 14.70
CA SER A 203 -14.37 -11.98 15.48
C SER A 203 -14.79 -12.20 16.94
N SER A 204 -14.42 -13.34 17.53
CA SER A 204 -14.67 -13.67 18.94
C SER A 204 -13.43 -14.19 19.70
N THR A 205 -12.26 -14.19 19.08
CA THR A 205 -10.98 -14.64 19.68
C THR A 205 -9.81 -13.73 19.27
N LEU A 206 -8.76 -13.73 20.10
CA LEU A 206 -7.52 -12.98 19.86
C LEU A 206 -6.97 -13.25 18.45
N ASN A 207 -6.64 -12.17 17.74
CA ASN A 207 -6.16 -12.13 16.36
C ASN A 207 -7.12 -12.65 15.26
N ALA A 208 -8.29 -13.22 15.58
CA ALA A 208 -9.18 -13.75 14.54
C ALA A 208 -9.73 -12.65 13.61
N GLY A 209 -9.99 -11.44 14.12
CA GLY A 209 -10.37 -10.29 13.29
C GLY A 209 -9.28 -9.88 12.29
N ALA A 210 -8.02 -9.82 12.74
CA ALA A 210 -6.88 -9.53 11.90
C ALA A 210 -6.67 -10.58 10.80
N VAL A 211 -6.89 -11.87 11.11
CA VAL A 211 -6.86 -12.95 10.12
C VAL A 211 -8.05 -12.85 9.17
N HIS A 212 -9.22 -12.43 9.65
CA HIS A 212 -10.41 -12.23 8.82
C HIS A 212 -10.19 -11.13 7.78
N ALA A 213 -9.76 -9.93 8.20
CA ALA A 213 -9.41 -8.84 7.29
C ALA A 213 -8.33 -9.25 6.27
N TRP A 214 -7.35 -10.06 6.69
CA TRP A 214 -6.36 -10.59 5.74
C TRP A 214 -6.99 -11.50 4.68
N ASP A 215 -7.87 -12.42 5.08
CA ASP A 215 -8.62 -13.27 4.15
C ASP A 215 -9.58 -12.44 3.26
N GLU A 216 -10.18 -11.35 3.78
CA GLU A 216 -11.01 -10.42 3.00
C GLU A 216 -10.21 -9.76 1.87
N GLY A 217 -8.98 -9.31 2.17
CA GLY A 217 -8.07 -8.76 1.16
C GLY A 217 -7.77 -9.75 0.02
N VAL A 218 -7.56 -11.03 0.34
CA VAL A 218 -7.37 -12.08 -0.69
C VAL A 218 -8.65 -12.36 -1.48
N ALA A 219 -9.81 -12.38 -0.80
CA ALA A 219 -11.11 -12.58 -1.43
C ALA A 219 -11.46 -11.44 -2.41
N PHE A 220 -11.28 -10.18 -2.00
CA PHE A 220 -11.50 -9.01 -2.86
C PHE A 220 -10.44 -8.86 -3.96
N TYR A 221 -9.23 -9.40 -3.79
CA TYR A 221 -8.24 -9.46 -4.87
C TYR A 221 -8.67 -10.42 -6.00
N THR A 222 -9.31 -11.52 -5.61
CA THR A 222 -9.49 -12.70 -6.46
C THR A 222 -10.87 -12.80 -7.09
N GLY A 223 -11.93 -12.82 -6.28
CA GLY A 223 -13.29 -13.06 -6.73
C GLY A 223 -13.69 -14.54 -6.77
N SER A 224 -14.95 -14.81 -6.44
CA SER A 224 -15.57 -16.14 -6.41
C SER A 224 -15.58 -16.88 -7.76
N LEU A 225 -15.50 -16.14 -8.87
CA LEU A 225 -15.57 -16.64 -10.24
C LEU A 225 -14.24 -17.16 -10.79
N GLU A 226 -13.11 -16.92 -10.09
CA GLU A 226 -11.87 -17.65 -10.32
C GLU A 226 -11.97 -19.10 -9.81
N GLY A 227 -12.82 -19.35 -8.80
CA GLY A 227 -13.02 -20.65 -8.18
C GLY A 227 -11.86 -21.12 -7.30
N GLU A 228 -11.86 -22.41 -6.96
CA GLU A 228 -11.00 -22.96 -5.91
C GLU A 228 -9.56 -23.32 -6.39
N SER A 229 -9.36 -23.50 -7.69
CA SER A 229 -8.12 -24.06 -8.26
C SER A 229 -7.01 -23.03 -8.47
N VAL A 230 -5.75 -23.44 -8.27
CA VAL A 230 -4.57 -22.62 -8.61
C VAL A 230 -4.60 -22.23 -10.10
N GLY A 231 -4.43 -20.94 -10.39
CA GLY A 231 -4.55 -20.36 -11.74
C GLY A 231 -5.97 -19.86 -12.08
N GLY A 232 -6.94 -20.13 -11.22
CA GLY A 232 -8.30 -19.59 -11.33
C GLY A 232 -9.05 -20.05 -12.58
N ASN A 233 -9.83 -19.13 -13.16
CA ASN A 233 -10.74 -19.37 -14.26
C ASN A 233 -10.81 -18.15 -15.19
N ARG A 234 -11.21 -18.36 -16.45
CA ARG A 234 -11.34 -17.29 -17.44
C ARG A 234 -12.57 -16.39 -17.22
N THR A 235 -13.33 -16.63 -16.15
CA THR A 235 -14.56 -15.91 -15.76
C THR A 235 -14.41 -15.01 -14.53
N GLY A 236 -13.23 -14.92 -13.91
CA GLY A 236 -12.97 -13.91 -12.87
C GLY A 236 -13.00 -12.50 -13.47
N GLU A 237 -13.44 -11.50 -12.70
CA GLU A 237 -13.57 -10.10 -13.18
C GLU A 237 -12.60 -9.12 -12.48
N LEU A 238 -11.89 -9.57 -11.44
CA LEU A 238 -11.12 -8.70 -10.53
C LEU A 238 -9.60 -8.69 -10.85
N VAL A 239 -8.78 -8.29 -9.89
CA VAL A 239 -7.36 -7.98 -10.10
C VAL A 239 -6.53 -9.25 -10.38
N TYR A 240 -6.89 -10.39 -9.78
CA TYR A 240 -6.31 -11.70 -10.12
C TYR A 240 -6.45 -12.02 -11.62
N ARG A 241 -7.67 -11.90 -12.18
CA ARG A 241 -7.91 -12.10 -13.63
C ARG A 241 -7.04 -11.19 -14.47
N LEU A 242 -6.89 -9.92 -14.07
CA LEU A 242 -6.07 -8.97 -14.80
C LEU A 242 -4.61 -9.43 -14.89
N ALA A 243 -4.02 -9.93 -13.80
CA ALA A 243 -2.67 -10.48 -13.82
C ALA A 243 -2.57 -11.70 -14.77
N GLU A 244 -3.53 -12.62 -14.72
CA GLU A 244 -3.60 -13.76 -15.65
C GLU A 244 -3.77 -13.35 -17.12
N MET A 245 -4.49 -12.25 -17.41
CA MET A 245 -4.63 -11.73 -18.77
C MET A 245 -3.38 -11.01 -19.26
N ARG A 246 -2.69 -10.28 -18.37
CA ARG A 246 -1.54 -9.45 -18.74
C ARG A 246 -0.25 -10.26 -18.83
N CYS A 247 -0.08 -11.32 -18.03
CA CYS A 247 1.07 -12.22 -18.18
C CYS A 247 1.20 -12.77 -19.61
N VAL A 248 0.08 -13.19 -20.22
CA VAL A 248 0.02 -13.70 -21.59
C VAL A 248 0.41 -12.63 -22.62
N ASN A 249 0.16 -11.35 -22.32
CA ASN A 249 0.50 -10.23 -23.20
C ASN A 249 1.97 -9.78 -23.04
N PHE A 250 2.61 -10.06 -21.89
CA PHE A 250 3.94 -9.54 -21.54
C PHE A 250 5.02 -10.62 -21.36
N GLY A 251 4.66 -11.90 -21.49
CA GLY A 251 5.58 -13.02 -21.31
C GLY A 251 5.90 -13.35 -19.86
N THR A 252 5.09 -12.90 -18.89
CA THR A 252 5.36 -13.09 -17.46
C THR A 252 4.48 -14.15 -16.79
N CYS A 253 4.02 -15.14 -17.55
CA CYS A 253 3.39 -16.35 -17.00
C CYS A 253 4.44 -17.39 -16.61
N GLY A 254 4.00 -18.42 -15.88
CA GLY A 254 4.85 -19.53 -15.44
C GLY A 254 5.59 -19.24 -14.13
N PRO A 255 6.20 -20.28 -13.52
CA PRO A 255 6.91 -20.17 -12.25
C PRO A 255 8.14 -19.27 -12.33
N ASP A 256 8.79 -19.20 -13.49
CA ASP A 256 10.00 -18.41 -13.72
C ASP A 256 9.68 -16.99 -14.23
N GLY A 257 8.57 -16.81 -14.95
CA GLY A 257 8.08 -15.51 -15.42
C GLY A 257 8.53 -15.14 -16.84
N ASP A 258 8.70 -16.14 -17.70
CA ASP A 258 9.23 -16.08 -19.06
C ASP A 258 8.28 -16.68 -20.13
N SER A 259 7.07 -17.08 -19.75
CA SER A 259 6.11 -17.82 -20.58
C SER A 259 4.87 -16.99 -20.97
N THR A 260 4.22 -17.36 -22.09
CA THR A 260 2.86 -16.88 -22.45
C THR A 260 1.74 -17.81 -21.94
N VAL A 261 2.08 -18.88 -21.22
CA VAL A 261 1.15 -19.94 -20.79
C VAL A 261 1.41 -20.34 -19.32
N GLY A 262 0.33 -20.61 -18.59
CA GLY A 262 0.34 -20.94 -17.16
C GLY A 262 -0.13 -19.75 -16.31
N THR A 263 -0.12 -19.93 -14.99
CA THR A 263 -0.49 -18.87 -14.02
C THR A 263 0.50 -17.70 -14.12
N SER A 264 0.04 -16.47 -13.91
CA SER A 264 0.91 -15.30 -13.88
C SER A 264 1.94 -15.37 -12.75
N LYS A 265 3.19 -14.96 -13.03
CA LYS A 265 4.26 -14.85 -12.03
C LYS A 265 3.86 -13.98 -10.85
N VAL A 266 3.10 -12.91 -11.12
CA VAL A 266 2.48 -12.03 -10.12
C VAL A 266 1.57 -12.81 -9.16
N ASN A 267 0.61 -13.61 -9.66
CA ASN A 267 -0.28 -14.40 -8.80
C ASN A 267 0.47 -15.52 -8.07
N ILE A 268 1.50 -16.11 -8.67
CA ILE A 268 2.35 -17.11 -8.01
C ILE A 268 3.09 -16.50 -6.79
N GLU A 269 3.65 -15.31 -6.94
CA GLU A 269 4.28 -14.58 -5.83
C GLU A 269 3.26 -14.09 -4.79
N LEU A 270 2.12 -13.54 -5.23
CA LEU A 270 1.06 -13.06 -4.34
C LEU A 270 0.45 -14.18 -3.49
N LEU A 271 0.13 -15.33 -4.07
CA LEU A 271 -0.38 -16.49 -3.30
C LEU A 271 0.61 -16.95 -2.21
N ALA A 272 1.92 -16.84 -2.46
CA ALA A 272 2.94 -17.14 -1.46
C ALA A 272 3.03 -16.07 -0.35
N LEU A 273 2.83 -14.79 -0.69
CA LEU A 273 2.83 -13.66 0.25
C LEU A 273 1.56 -13.63 1.11
N PHE A 274 0.38 -13.91 0.52
CA PHE A 274 -0.88 -14.06 1.24
C PHE A 274 -0.77 -15.14 2.33
N GLU A 275 -0.28 -16.32 1.97
CA GLU A 275 -0.05 -17.42 2.91
C GLU A 275 1.14 -17.15 3.87
N GLN A 276 2.06 -16.24 3.55
CA GLN A 276 3.10 -15.80 4.49
C GLN A 276 2.56 -14.82 5.54
N GLY A 277 1.76 -13.83 5.13
CA GLY A 277 1.22 -12.80 6.01
C GLY A 277 0.17 -13.35 6.97
N ALA A 278 -0.75 -14.18 6.48
CA ALA A 278 -1.76 -14.85 7.31
C ALA A 278 -1.11 -15.63 8.47
N ARG A 279 -0.10 -16.46 8.19
CA ARG A 279 0.68 -17.19 9.21
C ARG A 279 1.42 -16.31 10.21
N LYS A 280 1.74 -15.07 9.85
CA LYS A 280 2.36 -14.11 10.78
C LYS A 280 1.31 -13.53 11.72
N ILE A 281 0.13 -13.18 11.20
CA ILE A 281 -0.99 -12.67 11.99
C ILE A 281 -1.49 -13.75 12.98
N GLU A 282 -1.64 -15.00 12.52
CA GLU A 282 -1.96 -16.17 13.37
C GLU A 282 -1.02 -16.35 14.57
N ARG A 283 0.22 -15.84 14.47
CA ARG A 283 1.26 -15.95 15.51
C ARG A 283 1.51 -14.64 16.28
N GLY A 284 0.80 -13.56 15.95
CA GLY A 284 1.07 -12.23 16.51
C GLY A 284 2.38 -11.60 16.03
N GLU A 285 2.98 -12.08 14.92
CA GLU A 285 4.18 -11.50 14.30
C GLU A 285 3.87 -10.18 13.53
N CYS A 286 2.98 -9.34 14.05
CA CYS A 286 2.31 -8.23 13.33
C CYS A 286 3.29 -7.24 12.66
N SER A 287 4.37 -6.87 13.35
CA SER A 287 5.39 -5.96 12.80
C SER A 287 6.12 -6.51 11.56
N ALA A 288 6.12 -7.84 11.38
CA ALA A 288 6.69 -8.51 10.23
C ALA A 288 5.69 -8.74 9.07
N VAL A 289 4.44 -8.26 9.20
CA VAL A 289 3.42 -8.26 8.14
C VAL A 289 3.56 -7.02 7.24
N ARG A 290 3.96 -5.87 7.83
CA ARG A 290 4.15 -4.59 7.13
C ARG A 290 5.03 -4.66 5.86
N PRO A 291 6.15 -5.42 5.81
CA PRO A 291 6.92 -5.62 4.57
C PRO A 291 6.20 -6.47 3.52
N ILE A 292 5.37 -7.43 3.95
CA ILE A 292 4.60 -8.32 3.06
C ILE A 292 3.53 -7.53 2.33
N VAL A 293 2.75 -6.70 3.03
CA VAL A 293 1.77 -5.78 2.41
C VAL A 293 2.46 -4.82 1.44
N THR A 294 3.63 -4.30 1.77
CA THR A 294 4.42 -3.44 0.86
C THR A 294 4.76 -4.16 -0.46
N ARG A 295 5.19 -5.44 -0.40
CA ARG A 295 5.47 -6.24 -1.61
C ARG A 295 4.20 -6.67 -2.35
N ILE A 296 3.11 -6.96 -1.63
CA ILE A 296 1.79 -7.24 -2.22
C ILE A 296 1.35 -6.06 -3.08
N VAL A 297 1.34 -4.83 -2.55
CA VAL A 297 0.92 -3.64 -3.32
C VAL A 297 1.83 -3.39 -4.54
N SER A 298 3.14 -3.62 -4.40
CA SER A 298 4.08 -3.54 -5.52
C SER A 298 3.69 -4.50 -6.66
N LEU A 299 3.41 -5.77 -6.32
CA LEU A 299 2.99 -6.79 -7.28
C LEU A 299 1.59 -6.53 -7.87
N MET A 300 0.65 -6.03 -7.06
CA MET A 300 -0.68 -5.62 -7.51
C MET A 300 -0.67 -4.46 -8.51
N ALA A 301 0.38 -3.64 -8.54
CA ALA A 301 0.53 -2.53 -9.47
C ALA A 301 1.12 -2.95 -10.85
N VAL A 302 1.89 -4.04 -10.91
CA VAL A 302 2.46 -4.59 -12.17
C VAL A 302 1.39 -4.78 -13.26
N PRO A 303 0.24 -5.46 -13.04
CA PRO A 303 -0.76 -5.65 -14.08
C PRO A 303 -1.48 -4.36 -14.52
N LEU A 304 -1.48 -3.32 -13.68
CA LEU A 304 -1.98 -1.98 -14.05
C LEU A 304 -1.02 -1.27 -15.01
N VAL A 305 0.29 -1.32 -14.72
CA VAL A 305 1.34 -0.79 -15.62
C VAL A 305 1.33 -1.54 -16.95
N GLN A 306 1.26 -2.88 -16.92
CA GLN A 306 1.09 -3.71 -18.12
C GLN A 306 -0.16 -3.31 -18.92
N GLY A 307 -1.28 -3.01 -18.24
CA GLY A 307 -2.47 -2.43 -18.85
C GLY A 307 -2.19 -1.11 -19.56
N ALA A 308 -1.66 -0.11 -18.85
CA ALA A 308 -1.39 1.22 -19.40
C ALA A 308 -0.41 1.16 -20.59
N LEU A 309 0.68 0.40 -20.48
CA LEU A 309 1.66 0.21 -21.56
C LEU A 309 1.05 -0.45 -22.80
N ARG A 310 0.19 -1.47 -22.63
CA ARG A 310 -0.49 -2.13 -23.75
C ARG A 310 -1.32 -1.14 -24.56
N TYR A 311 -2.07 -0.27 -23.91
CA TYR A 311 -2.92 0.70 -24.62
C TYR A 311 -2.17 1.93 -25.11
N ALA A 312 -1.07 2.33 -24.46
CA ALA A 312 -0.12 3.27 -25.01
C ALA A 312 0.46 2.78 -26.35
N TYR A 313 0.80 1.48 -26.45
CA TYR A 313 1.24 0.86 -27.70
C TYR A 313 0.10 0.76 -28.73
N LEU A 314 -1.06 0.21 -28.36
CA LEU A 314 -2.16 -0.02 -29.30
C LEU A 314 -2.72 1.29 -29.89
N VAL A 315 -2.90 2.34 -29.09
CA VAL A 315 -3.38 3.63 -29.60
C VAL A 315 -2.24 4.44 -30.22
N GLY A 316 -1.04 4.40 -29.64
CA GLY A 316 0.12 5.15 -30.15
C GLY A 316 0.63 4.63 -31.50
N MET A 317 0.88 3.32 -31.62
CA MET A 317 1.66 2.72 -32.70
C MET A 317 0.86 1.85 -33.69
N VAL A 318 -0.37 1.46 -33.38
CA VAL A 318 -1.17 0.54 -34.22
C VAL A 318 -2.42 1.25 -34.75
N PRO A 319 -2.40 1.84 -35.97
CA PRO A 319 -3.52 2.62 -36.49
C PRO A 319 -4.87 1.89 -36.52
N SER A 320 -4.88 0.58 -36.77
CA SER A 320 -6.09 -0.27 -36.75
C SER A 320 -6.66 -0.53 -35.35
N SER A 321 -5.93 -0.20 -34.28
CA SER A 321 -6.39 -0.32 -32.88
C SER A 321 -6.78 1.01 -32.25
N ARG A 322 -6.63 2.13 -32.98
CA ARG A 322 -7.03 3.48 -32.54
C ARG A 322 -8.55 3.59 -32.48
N THR A 323 -9.12 3.38 -31.29
CA THR A 323 -10.55 3.51 -31.01
C THR A 323 -10.79 4.26 -29.69
N PRO A 324 -11.95 4.92 -29.51
CA PRO A 324 -12.30 5.55 -28.23
C PRO A 324 -12.28 4.55 -27.07
N ARG A 325 -12.68 3.30 -27.32
CA ARG A 325 -12.63 2.19 -26.36
C ARG A 325 -11.20 1.93 -25.88
N ALA A 326 -10.25 1.75 -26.81
CA ALA A 326 -8.85 1.50 -26.49
C ALA A 326 -8.17 2.69 -25.78
N ALA A 327 -8.54 3.93 -26.14
CA ALA A 327 -8.05 5.13 -25.47
C ALA A 327 -8.55 5.22 -24.02
N ALA A 328 -9.86 5.01 -23.80
CA ALA A 328 -10.44 5.00 -22.46
C ALA A 328 -9.91 3.86 -21.59
N GLU A 329 -9.72 2.66 -22.16
CA GLU A 329 -9.11 1.53 -21.45
C GLU A 329 -7.68 1.85 -20.99
N GLY A 330 -6.86 2.51 -21.84
CA GLY A 330 -5.53 2.99 -21.45
C GLY A 330 -5.55 4.10 -20.39
N SER A 331 -6.52 5.01 -20.48
CA SER A 331 -6.73 6.11 -19.53
C SER A 331 -7.09 5.61 -18.13
N VAL A 332 -8.02 4.66 -18.01
CA VAL A 332 -8.43 4.11 -16.71
C VAL A 332 -7.37 3.18 -16.08
N PHE A 333 -6.62 2.40 -16.89
CA PHE A 333 -5.43 1.70 -16.37
C PHE A 333 -4.36 2.68 -15.87
N THR A 334 -4.21 3.83 -16.54
CA THR A 334 -3.30 4.88 -16.09
C THR A 334 -3.79 5.47 -14.77
N ALA A 335 -5.07 5.86 -14.66
CA ALA A 335 -5.66 6.40 -13.44
C ALA A 335 -5.44 5.49 -12.21
N ALA A 336 -5.59 4.18 -12.40
CA ALA A 336 -5.40 3.18 -11.33
C ALA A 336 -3.99 3.16 -10.71
N VAL A 337 -2.93 3.62 -11.40
CA VAL A 337 -1.53 3.53 -10.93
C VAL A 337 -0.78 4.87 -10.87
N LEU A 338 -1.25 5.89 -11.60
CA LEU A 338 -0.56 7.18 -11.74
C LEU A 338 -0.25 7.92 -10.42
N PRO A 339 -1.05 7.81 -9.34
CA PRO A 339 -0.69 8.39 -8.05
C PRO A 339 0.59 7.80 -7.43
N MET A 340 0.82 6.49 -7.57
CA MET A 340 2.07 5.85 -7.12
C MET A 340 3.25 6.29 -7.98
N VAL A 341 3.05 6.39 -9.30
CA VAL A 341 4.04 6.93 -10.23
C VAL A 341 4.39 8.38 -9.86
N HIS A 342 3.41 9.20 -9.48
CA HIS A 342 3.62 10.60 -9.09
C HIS A 342 4.39 10.73 -7.76
N TYR A 343 4.13 9.85 -6.79
CA TYR A 343 4.91 9.76 -5.56
C TYR A 343 6.39 9.43 -5.86
N CYS A 344 6.66 8.54 -6.81
CA CYS A 344 8.02 8.17 -7.22
C CYS A 344 8.71 9.21 -8.13
N SER A 345 7.97 9.84 -9.04
CA SER A 345 8.46 10.87 -9.97
C SER A 345 7.29 11.71 -10.49
N PRO A 346 7.12 12.95 -9.97
CA PRO A 346 6.10 13.87 -10.48
C PRO A 346 6.25 14.17 -11.97
N GLY A 347 7.49 14.19 -12.49
CA GLY A 347 7.78 14.38 -13.91
C GLY A 347 7.36 13.20 -14.78
N ALA A 348 7.64 11.96 -14.36
CA ALA A 348 7.16 10.77 -15.08
C ALA A 348 5.63 10.73 -15.14
N ALA A 349 4.97 11.01 -14.01
CA ALA A 349 3.52 11.07 -13.96
C ALA A 349 2.92 12.20 -14.82
N ALA A 350 3.60 13.34 -14.95
CA ALA A 350 3.20 14.40 -15.87
C ALA A 350 3.32 13.95 -17.34
N THR A 351 4.43 13.31 -17.72
CA THR A 351 4.65 12.74 -19.07
C THR A 351 3.57 11.70 -19.42
N ILE A 352 3.27 10.78 -18.52
CA ILE A 352 2.25 9.74 -18.74
C ILE A 352 0.86 10.37 -18.82
N SER A 353 0.51 11.28 -17.89
CA SER A 353 -0.76 12.03 -17.92
C SER A 353 -0.98 12.75 -19.26
N ALA A 354 0.04 13.45 -19.76
CA ALA A 354 -0.01 14.19 -21.01
C ALA A 354 -0.24 13.31 -22.26
N ASN A 355 0.06 12.01 -22.18
CA ASN A 355 -0.08 11.05 -23.27
C ASN A 355 -1.31 10.12 -23.13
N MET A 356 -1.80 9.89 -21.91
CA MET A 356 -2.76 8.79 -21.62
C MET A 356 -4.12 9.25 -21.07
N ARG A 357 -4.30 10.52 -20.72
CA ARG A 357 -5.58 11.05 -20.21
C ARG A 357 -6.71 11.05 -21.25
N ASN A 358 -7.95 11.11 -20.77
CA ASN A 358 -9.16 11.24 -21.58
C ASN A 358 -9.16 12.52 -22.45
N GLY A 359 -9.97 12.52 -23.52
CA GLY A 359 -10.14 13.64 -24.46
C GLY A 359 -9.00 13.87 -25.46
N LEU A 360 -7.85 13.20 -25.30
CA LEU A 360 -6.76 13.24 -26.28
C LEU A 360 -7.17 12.61 -27.62
N PHE A 361 -7.83 11.44 -27.56
CA PHE A 361 -8.23 10.68 -28.75
C PHE A 361 -9.17 11.49 -29.66
N ASP A 362 -10.16 12.15 -29.07
CA ASP A 362 -11.18 12.93 -29.78
C ASP A 362 -10.62 14.23 -30.37
N ALA A 363 -9.52 14.74 -29.80
CA ALA A 363 -8.69 15.79 -30.38
C ALA A 363 -7.69 15.29 -31.45
N GLY A 364 -7.72 14.00 -31.81
CA GLY A 364 -6.79 13.39 -32.77
C GLY A 364 -5.37 13.18 -32.25
N VAL A 365 -5.16 13.30 -30.94
CA VAL A 365 -3.85 13.15 -30.28
C VAL A 365 -3.71 11.73 -29.75
N TYR A 366 -2.62 11.05 -30.12
CA TYR A 366 -2.34 9.67 -29.73
C TYR A 366 -1.10 9.57 -28.84
N PRO A 367 -1.00 8.57 -27.94
CA PRO A 367 0.14 8.43 -27.03
C PRO A 367 1.47 8.24 -27.78
N ASN A 368 2.52 8.93 -27.34
CA ASN A 368 3.88 8.53 -27.68
C ASN A 368 4.29 7.36 -26.77
N PHE A 369 4.20 6.14 -27.31
CA PHE A 369 4.48 4.91 -26.57
C PHE A 369 5.87 4.91 -25.91
N LEU A 370 6.91 5.36 -26.60
CA LEU A 370 8.27 5.41 -26.06
C LEU A 370 8.40 6.35 -24.87
N LEU A 371 7.76 7.52 -24.90
CA LEU A 371 7.74 8.44 -23.75
C LEU A 371 6.95 7.88 -22.57
N VAL A 372 5.81 7.22 -22.81
CA VAL A 372 5.02 6.55 -21.76
C VAL A 372 5.81 5.40 -21.14
N LYS A 373 6.44 4.56 -21.96
CA LYS A 373 7.28 3.44 -21.55
C LYS A 373 8.46 3.89 -20.70
N ALA A 374 9.30 4.80 -21.21
CA ALA A 374 10.45 5.32 -20.48
C ALA A 374 10.07 6.01 -19.16
N ALA A 375 8.94 6.75 -19.14
CA ALA A 375 8.43 7.36 -17.92
C ALA A 375 8.00 6.31 -16.88
N PHE A 376 7.27 5.26 -17.26
CA PHE A 376 6.92 4.15 -16.36
C PHE A 376 8.18 3.45 -15.84
N GLU A 377 9.08 3.03 -16.75
CA GLU A 377 10.31 2.29 -16.44
C GLU A 377 11.23 3.06 -15.48
N SER A 378 11.27 4.40 -15.57
CA SER A 378 12.01 5.25 -14.64
C SER A 378 11.57 5.16 -13.17
N THR A 379 10.40 4.59 -12.89
CA THR A 379 9.82 4.52 -11.54
C THR A 379 9.80 3.12 -10.92
N TYR A 380 10.07 2.05 -11.68
CA TYR A 380 9.88 0.65 -11.23
C TYR A 380 10.61 0.33 -9.92
N ALA A 381 11.86 0.78 -9.77
CA ALA A 381 12.65 0.58 -8.55
C ALA A 381 12.03 1.22 -7.29
N CYS A 382 11.30 2.33 -7.44
CA CYS A 382 10.57 2.99 -6.35
C CYS A 382 9.18 2.36 -6.13
N LEU A 383 8.55 1.86 -7.20
CA LEU A 383 7.29 1.11 -7.13
C LEU A 383 7.46 -0.32 -6.57
N GLY A 384 8.70 -0.82 -6.45
CA GLY A 384 9.02 -2.09 -5.78
C GLY A 384 9.01 -3.33 -6.67
N PHE A 385 9.23 -3.18 -7.99
CA PHE A 385 9.33 -4.29 -8.95
C PHE A 385 10.40 -4.03 -10.03
N THR A 386 10.73 -5.04 -10.83
CA THR A 386 11.79 -4.97 -11.88
C THR A 386 11.20 -4.91 -13.29
N CYS A 387 12.05 -4.66 -14.29
CA CYS A 387 11.66 -4.74 -15.70
C CYS A 387 11.12 -6.12 -16.07
N ASP A 388 11.75 -7.17 -15.53
CA ASP A 388 11.43 -8.57 -15.80
C ASP A 388 10.04 -8.95 -15.28
N GLN A 389 9.60 -8.34 -14.16
CA GLN A 389 8.25 -8.54 -13.63
C GLN A 389 7.16 -7.88 -14.49
N VAL A 390 7.48 -6.77 -15.17
CA VAL A 390 6.57 -6.13 -16.13
C VAL A 390 6.60 -6.82 -17.49
N GLY A 391 7.76 -7.33 -17.91
CA GLY A 391 7.93 -8.09 -19.14
C GLY A 391 7.91 -7.25 -20.42
N ALA A 392 7.81 -7.94 -21.56
CA ALA A 392 7.89 -7.36 -22.91
C ALA A 392 6.59 -7.58 -23.67
N LEU A 393 5.98 -6.51 -24.20
CA LEU A 393 4.66 -6.62 -24.85
C LEU A 393 4.78 -7.39 -26.18
N GLN A 394 4.13 -8.56 -26.22
CA GLN A 394 4.33 -9.59 -27.25
C GLN A 394 3.02 -10.25 -27.70
N ASN A 395 3.11 -11.05 -28.76
CA ASN A 395 2.02 -11.88 -29.27
C ASN A 395 1.92 -13.22 -28.51
N SER A 396 0.92 -14.04 -28.84
CA SER A 396 0.70 -15.35 -28.22
C SER A 396 1.82 -16.37 -28.46
N SER A 397 2.64 -16.20 -29.50
CA SER A 397 3.81 -17.05 -29.79
C SER A 397 5.12 -16.54 -29.15
N GLY A 398 5.05 -15.60 -28.22
CA GLY A 398 6.23 -15.08 -27.51
C GLY A 398 7.13 -14.17 -28.36
N SER A 399 6.60 -13.59 -29.44
CA SER A 399 7.33 -12.66 -30.32
C SER A 399 6.88 -11.23 -30.04
N LEU A 400 7.83 -10.30 -29.86
CA LEU A 400 7.56 -8.88 -29.61
C LEU A 400 6.63 -8.28 -30.66
N LEU A 401 5.71 -7.39 -30.24
CA LEU A 401 4.85 -6.66 -31.18
C LEU A 401 5.61 -5.54 -31.93
N HIS A 402 6.69 -5.01 -31.36
CA HIS A 402 7.63 -4.10 -32.01
C HIS A 402 9.02 -4.20 -31.34
N ALA A 403 10.08 -3.68 -31.96
CA ALA A 403 11.38 -3.62 -31.30
C ALA A 403 11.31 -2.83 -29.98
N ASP A 404 10.56 -1.73 -29.99
CA ASP A 404 10.32 -0.86 -28.83
C ASP A 404 9.51 -1.52 -27.69
N THR A 405 8.84 -2.66 -27.95
CA THR A 405 8.06 -3.35 -26.90
C THR A 405 8.88 -4.32 -26.05
N ALA A 406 10.18 -4.45 -26.31
CA ALA A 406 11.12 -5.13 -25.43
C ALA A 406 11.09 -4.55 -24.00
N ALA A 407 11.23 -5.41 -22.99
CA ALA A 407 11.39 -4.99 -21.60
C ALA A 407 12.63 -4.09 -21.43
N CYS A 408 12.63 -3.18 -20.46
CA CYS A 408 13.87 -2.56 -20.03
C CYS A 408 14.86 -3.60 -19.48
N ILE A 409 16.14 -3.25 -19.44
CA ILE A 409 17.15 -4.06 -18.76
C ILE A 409 17.15 -3.64 -17.28
N THR A 410 16.86 -4.58 -16.37
CA THR A 410 17.07 -4.37 -14.94
C THR A 410 18.57 -4.21 -14.70
N VAL A 411 19.06 -2.97 -14.66
CA VAL A 411 20.46 -2.69 -14.32
C VAL A 411 20.68 -3.01 -12.86
N THR A 412 21.12 -4.24 -12.60
CA THR A 412 21.66 -4.65 -11.31
C THR A 412 22.95 -3.89 -11.08
N SER A 413 22.84 -2.70 -10.47
CA SER A 413 23.99 -2.10 -9.82
C SER A 413 24.56 -3.13 -8.85
N SER A 414 25.82 -3.50 -9.06
CA SER A 414 26.54 -4.26 -8.05
C SER A 414 26.42 -3.51 -6.72
N PRO A 415 26.24 -4.21 -5.58
CA PRO A 415 26.31 -3.54 -4.29
C PRO A 415 27.62 -2.75 -4.26
N PRO A 416 27.61 -1.49 -3.81
CA PRO A 416 28.81 -0.66 -3.83
C PRO A 416 29.94 -1.41 -3.13
N PRO A 417 31.17 -1.38 -3.66
CA PRO A 417 32.28 -2.11 -3.05
C PRO A 417 32.34 -1.71 -1.58
N PRO A 418 32.46 -2.68 -0.65
CA PRO A 418 32.36 -2.40 0.78
C PRO A 418 33.35 -1.28 1.12
N PRO A 419 32.93 -0.27 1.91
CA PRO A 419 33.77 0.89 2.17
C PRO A 419 35.13 0.42 2.69
N PRO A 420 36.24 0.98 2.16
CA PRO A 420 37.58 0.42 2.35
C PRO A 420 37.84 0.21 3.84
N SER A 421 38.06 -1.05 4.22
CA SER A 421 37.83 -1.54 5.58
C SER A 421 38.62 -0.75 6.61
N ASN A 422 37.92 0.17 7.28
CA ASN A 422 38.48 0.98 8.34
C ASN A 422 38.89 0.07 9.49
N LEU A 423 40.21 -0.05 9.68
CA LEU A 423 40.94 -1.08 10.45
C LEU A 423 40.57 -1.19 11.95
N TRP A 424 39.64 -0.35 12.41
CA TRP A 424 39.25 -0.17 13.80
C TRP A 424 38.02 -0.99 14.23
N LEU A 425 37.24 -1.54 13.30
CA LEU A 425 36.02 -2.30 13.58
C LEU A 425 36.23 -3.83 13.60
N LYS A 426 37.36 -4.28 14.18
CA LYS A 426 37.63 -5.70 14.46
C LYS A 426 37.75 -6.05 15.96
N LEU A 427 37.19 -5.21 16.83
CA LEU A 427 36.87 -5.55 18.22
C LEU A 427 35.34 -5.56 18.41
N SER A 428 34.70 -6.67 18.04
CA SER A 428 33.27 -6.91 18.26
C SER A 428 32.97 -8.41 18.36
N SER A 429 33.65 -9.10 19.28
CA SER A 429 33.42 -10.53 19.57
C SER A 429 33.69 -10.94 21.04
N ASP A 430 33.97 -9.99 21.94
CA ASP A 430 34.25 -10.24 23.38
C ASP A 430 33.56 -9.18 24.27
N SER A 431 32.23 -9.12 24.18
CA SER A 431 31.41 -8.11 24.86
C SER A 431 31.32 -8.27 26.40
N THR A 432 31.92 -9.33 26.96
CA THR A 432 31.91 -9.61 28.41
C THR A 432 33.00 -8.82 29.16
N SER A 433 34.24 -8.87 28.67
CA SER A 433 35.42 -8.29 29.34
C SER A 433 35.35 -6.77 29.48
N ILE A 434 34.84 -6.08 28.46
CA ILE A 434 34.72 -4.60 28.47
C ILE A 434 33.67 -4.14 29.48
N VAL A 435 32.52 -4.83 29.56
CA VAL A 435 31.46 -4.51 30.53
C VAL A 435 31.97 -4.71 31.97
N ILE A 436 32.70 -5.80 32.23
CA ILE A 436 33.32 -6.04 33.54
C ILE A 436 34.32 -4.93 33.90
N ALA A 437 35.19 -4.52 32.97
CA ALA A 437 36.16 -3.45 33.21
C ALA A 437 35.48 -2.10 33.54
N VAL A 438 34.40 -1.73 32.83
CA VAL A 438 33.63 -0.52 33.10
C VAL A 438 32.95 -0.58 34.47
N VAL A 439 32.32 -1.70 34.82
CA VAL A 439 31.69 -1.89 36.15
C VAL A 439 32.73 -1.80 37.28
N VAL A 440 33.90 -2.42 37.11
CA VAL A 440 35.01 -2.34 38.09
C VAL A 440 35.50 -0.91 38.26
N LEU A 441 35.67 -0.14 37.18
CA LEU A 441 36.07 1.27 37.26
C LEU A 441 35.03 2.14 37.98
N ILE A 442 33.73 1.91 37.73
CA ILE A 442 32.63 2.60 38.41
C ILE A 442 32.64 2.28 39.92
N VAL A 443 32.80 1.00 40.30
CA VAL A 443 32.89 0.59 41.72
C VAL A 443 34.11 1.20 42.40
N LEU A 444 35.28 1.21 41.75
CA LEU A 444 36.50 1.84 42.27
C LEU A 444 36.34 3.35 42.44
N PHE A 445 35.65 4.03 41.52
CA PHE A 445 35.33 5.46 41.64
C PHE A 445 34.43 5.77 42.84
N PHE A 446 33.39 4.94 43.08
CA PHE A 446 32.54 5.10 44.27
C PHE A 446 33.30 4.79 45.56
N LEU A 447 34.16 3.77 45.60
CA LEU A 447 35.00 3.46 46.76
C LEU A 447 36.00 4.58 47.06
N ALA A 448 36.66 5.14 46.04
CA ALA A 448 37.55 6.29 46.19
C ALA A 448 36.80 7.54 46.69
N SER A 449 35.59 7.78 46.17
CA SER A 449 34.73 8.89 46.62
C SER A 449 34.30 8.72 48.08
N ALA A 450 33.90 7.52 48.49
CA ALA A 450 33.54 7.22 49.88
C ALA A 450 34.76 7.36 50.82
N LEU A 451 35.95 6.92 50.40
CA LEU A 451 37.19 7.09 51.14
C LEU A 451 37.56 8.57 51.30
N PHE A 452 37.43 9.38 50.23
CA PHE A 452 37.66 10.83 50.28
C PHE A 452 36.69 11.53 51.25
N LEU A 453 35.41 11.17 51.23
CA LEU A 453 34.41 11.69 52.18
C LEU A 453 34.72 11.28 53.63
N MET A 454 35.15 10.04 53.87
CA MET A 454 35.58 9.60 55.21
C MET A 454 36.85 10.33 55.69
N ILE A 455 37.82 10.57 54.81
CA ILE A 455 39.03 11.36 55.13
C ILE A 455 38.63 12.81 55.45
N ARG A 456 37.79 13.43 54.62
CA ARG A 456 37.27 14.78 54.86
C ARG A 456 36.54 14.88 56.21
N HIS A 457 35.68 13.91 56.54
CA HIS A 457 34.99 13.90 57.83
C HIS A 457 35.95 13.71 59.03
N ARG A 458 37.00 12.90 58.89
CA ARG A 458 38.06 12.77 59.91
C ARG A 458 38.89 14.05 60.06
N LEU A 459 39.08 14.83 59.01
CA LEU A 459 39.76 16.13 59.05
C LEU A 459 38.87 17.23 59.67
N GLU A 460 37.58 17.26 59.33
CA GLU A 460 36.60 18.16 59.99
C GLU A 460 36.58 17.94 61.51
N ARG A 461 36.53 16.68 61.98
CA ARG A 461 36.60 16.32 63.40
C ARG A 461 37.95 16.64 64.08
N ARG A 462 38.98 17.07 63.34
CA ARG A 462 40.29 17.47 63.88
C ARG A 462 40.50 18.98 63.98
N LYS A 463 39.53 19.81 63.58
CA LYS A 463 39.55 21.25 63.86
C LYS A 463 39.40 21.45 65.39
N PRO A 464 40.38 22.08 66.08
CA PRO A 464 40.19 22.43 67.48
C PRO A 464 39.08 23.47 67.63
N GLN A 465 38.28 23.40 68.69
CA GLN A 465 37.37 24.48 69.03
C GLN A 465 38.19 25.73 69.38
N ARG A 466 38.15 26.75 68.50
CA ARG A 466 38.47 28.12 68.94
C ARG A 466 37.32 28.60 69.81
N ALA A 467 37.56 28.69 71.11
CA ALA A 467 36.66 29.39 72.00
C ALA A 467 36.62 30.87 71.63
N SER A 468 35.42 31.43 71.48
CA SER A 468 35.19 32.85 71.23
C SER A 468 33.96 33.31 72.03
N ILE A 469 34.24 33.62 73.31
CA ILE A 469 33.70 34.72 74.13
C ILE A 469 32.23 35.11 73.88
N GLU A 470 31.43 35.03 74.95
CA GLU A 470 30.05 35.49 74.99
C GLU A 470 29.89 36.98 74.67
N PHE A 471 28.79 37.34 74.00
CA PHE A 471 28.23 38.69 74.13
C PHE A 471 26.70 38.63 74.15
N THR A 472 26.13 38.84 75.34
CA THR A 472 24.70 38.65 75.61
C THR A 472 23.94 39.97 75.45
N VAL A 473 22.96 40.00 74.54
CA VAL A 473 21.99 41.10 74.44
C VAL A 473 20.57 40.54 74.41
N PHE A 474 19.71 41.04 75.28
CA PHE A 474 18.29 40.66 75.40
C PHE A 474 17.40 41.41 74.40
N GLY A 475 16.26 40.82 74.03
CA GLY A 475 15.15 41.53 73.38
C GLY A 475 14.03 40.60 72.93
N GLY A 476 12.76 40.97 73.19
CA GLY A 476 11.59 40.22 72.70
C GLY A 476 11.41 40.32 71.17
N GLY A 477 10.52 39.55 70.54
CA GLY A 477 9.48 38.71 71.11
C GLY A 477 8.18 39.49 71.37
N VAL A 478 7.24 39.40 70.43
CA VAL A 478 5.76 39.48 70.55
C VAL A 478 5.18 39.38 69.13
N ALA A 479 3.99 38.79 68.98
CA ALA A 479 3.25 38.71 67.72
C ALA A 479 1.97 39.55 67.79
N ASN A 480 1.37 39.85 66.64
CA ASN A 480 -0.05 39.54 66.40
C ASN A 480 -0.46 39.75 64.94
N ASN A 481 -1.54 39.08 64.55
CA ASN A 481 -2.28 39.33 63.32
C ASN A 481 -3.29 40.46 63.54
N ASP A 482 -3.79 41.08 62.47
CA ASP A 482 -5.09 41.75 62.49
C ASP A 482 -5.83 41.61 61.14
N GLU A 483 -7.13 41.92 61.12
CA GLU A 483 -8.11 41.30 60.21
C GLU A 483 -8.95 42.31 59.37
N LYS A 484 -9.80 41.77 58.46
CA LYS A 484 -11.04 42.38 57.88
C LYS A 484 -10.98 43.31 56.64
N ALA A 485 -11.13 42.67 55.47
CA ALA A 485 -12.32 42.74 54.59
C ALA A 485 -12.99 44.08 54.14
N LYS A 486 -12.94 44.32 52.81
CA LYS A 486 -14.02 44.73 51.87
C LYS A 486 -14.94 45.95 52.17
N GLY A 487 -14.91 46.94 51.27
CA GLY A 487 -15.99 47.92 51.00
C GLY A 487 -15.77 48.67 49.65
N PRO A 488 -16.80 48.97 48.82
CA PRO A 488 -16.61 49.50 47.45
C PRO A 488 -17.12 50.96 47.20
N GLY A 489 -16.65 51.61 46.11
CA GLY A 489 -17.21 52.88 45.60
C GLY A 489 -16.53 53.45 44.33
N MET A 490 -17.34 53.96 43.40
CA MET A 490 -16.99 54.63 42.11
C MET A 490 -17.49 56.10 42.14
N PRO A 491 -17.41 56.95 41.08
CA PRO A 491 -16.45 57.09 39.95
C PRO A 491 -16.02 58.58 39.72
N GLN A 492 -15.26 58.90 38.64
CA GLN A 492 -15.43 60.15 37.84
C GLN A 492 -14.78 60.03 36.43
N MET A 493 -14.95 61.04 35.53
CA MET A 493 -14.92 60.86 34.05
C MET A 493 -14.10 61.88 33.20
N LYS A 494 -13.53 61.41 32.07
CA LYS A 494 -13.08 62.16 30.84
C LYS A 494 -11.87 63.13 31.02
N VAL A 495 -11.17 63.65 29.99
CA VAL A 495 -11.41 63.88 28.54
C VAL A 495 -10.12 63.58 27.69
N GLY A 496 -10.22 63.36 26.37
CA GLY A 496 -9.08 63.33 25.40
C GLY A 496 -8.95 64.63 24.57
N PRO A 497 -8.50 64.64 23.29
CA PRO A 497 -7.87 63.60 22.47
C PRO A 497 -6.60 64.08 21.69
N SER A 498 -6.01 63.26 20.81
CA SER A 498 -5.15 63.71 19.69
C SER A 498 -5.20 62.75 18.48
N LYS A 499 -4.70 63.18 17.31
CA LYS A 499 -4.71 62.47 16.01
C LYS A 499 -3.29 62.33 15.45
N LEU A 500 -3.03 61.31 14.61
CA LEU A 500 -2.76 61.47 13.16
C LEU A 500 -2.62 60.10 12.45
N ASP A 501 -3.37 59.91 11.35
CA ASP A 501 -2.93 59.67 9.95
C ASP A 501 -1.46 59.22 9.69
N HIS A 502 -1.06 58.45 8.65
CA HIS A 502 -1.60 58.06 7.31
C HIS A 502 -0.62 56.96 6.71
N ILE A 503 -0.79 56.17 5.63
CA ILE A 503 -1.92 55.68 4.78
C ILE A 503 -1.39 54.63 3.71
N TYR A 504 -2.27 53.79 3.10
CA TYR A 504 -2.06 52.87 1.92
C TYR A 504 -1.05 51.69 2.05
N GLY A 505 -1.14 50.61 1.25
CA GLY A 505 -2.09 50.26 0.17
C GLY A 505 -1.87 48.81 -0.35
N ALA A 506 -2.77 48.28 -1.19
CA ALA A 506 -2.82 46.85 -1.58
C ALA A 506 -2.76 46.60 -3.09
N VAL A 507 -2.44 45.35 -3.46
CA VAL A 507 -2.84 44.63 -4.68
C VAL A 507 -3.24 43.22 -4.26
#